data_AF-A0A561VHB8-F1
#
_entry.id   AF-A0A561VHB8-F1
#
_cell.length_a   1.000
_cell.length_b   1.000
_cell.length_c   1.000
_cell.angle_alpha   90.00
_cell.angle_beta   90.00
_cell.angle_gamma   90.00
#
_symmetry.space_group_name_H-M   'P 1'
#
loop_
_entity.id
_entity.type
_entity.pdbx_description
1 polymer ?
#
loop_
_entity_poly.entity_id
_entity_poly.type
_entity_poly.pdbx_seq_one_letter_code
_entity_poly.pdbx_strand_id
1 'polypeptide(L)'
;MLAPDSRALLLDALRPPPGAKMSRAVALTFTLDLESLLVAPLAFAAHGLRESTDPIAVMEGVRNCADRIDVFCQAGQIAVPPTQSALMAFVEPMVHQVRRPKPGHLFHPKLWALRFHDETTGEMSLRLLVLSRNLTKDRSWDVCLRLDGMVGTRPKADNKPLSGLLRHAVRLAVAPLPPDRQAAIEALGEDLRRAEWERPEDAREMSFHALGVPGARLPHFEGTRHLIISPFCTPGGLNRCAPSGQLALVSRQEALECLPEESLAESETFVVSALAGLPAEGASSGQEVLHGLHAKVYVVEKGHQARVLLGSANATDAAFGGNVELLVELVGSRTQWGINALLGPEAGFRGILEPYERQDATEPEPETGILRDLVRDIAAIPLSATVTPEVDGYGIRLTSEDALPDLPGVRITAQLHTRRGEALLLVPGQPVAAAFTGLALADITPFVLVIAEDGTGREQTVVLATLIGDPAHRLDHVLAQQIDTPEKFLQFLLLMLGLGTEAAAAASGDAGGQGVWRTGETGILELLLNALVDRPDQLDDLARLVTRIEASGDSKRLLPPGFPELWRVITAARETMAKAVRA
;
A
#
# COMPACT_ATOMS: atom_id res chain seq x y z
N MET A 1 11.62 5.50 -25.54
CA MET A 1 10.30 5.10 -25.02
C MET A 1 10.38 4.36 -23.68
N LEU A 2 11.41 3.58 -23.37
CA LEU A 2 11.72 3.11 -22.01
C LEU A 2 13.24 3.04 -21.88
N ALA A 3 13.86 3.99 -21.19
CA ALA A 3 15.31 4.02 -21.03
C ALA A 3 15.67 3.26 -19.74
N PRO A 4 16.51 2.21 -19.79
CA PRO A 4 16.77 1.34 -18.63
C PRO A 4 17.48 2.05 -17.48
N ASP A 5 18.15 3.17 -17.74
CA ASP A 5 18.81 4.05 -16.78
C ASP A 5 17.86 5.08 -16.12
N SER A 6 16.62 5.22 -16.64
CA SER A 6 15.62 6.11 -16.06
C SER A 6 14.89 5.43 -14.90
N ARG A 7 15.33 5.71 -13.67
CA ARG A 7 14.75 5.14 -12.45
C ARG A 7 13.83 6.15 -11.75
N ALA A 8 12.62 5.72 -11.41
CA ALA A 8 11.71 6.47 -10.56
C ALA A 8 11.49 5.71 -9.24
N LEU A 9 11.81 6.33 -8.11
CA LEU A 9 11.47 5.76 -6.81
C LEU A 9 9.99 6.03 -6.52
N LEU A 10 9.29 5.04 -5.96
CA LEU A 10 7.89 5.22 -5.55
C LEU A 10 7.74 6.37 -4.54
N LEU A 11 8.70 6.51 -3.61
CA LEU A 11 8.75 7.60 -2.64
C LEU A 11 8.68 8.98 -3.32
N ASP A 12 9.45 9.18 -4.39
CA ASP A 12 9.48 10.44 -5.14
C ASP A 12 8.22 10.63 -5.98
N ALA A 13 7.70 9.54 -6.57
CA ALA A 13 6.47 9.56 -7.35
C ALA A 13 5.23 9.92 -6.50
N LEU A 14 5.23 9.55 -5.22
CA LEU A 14 4.17 9.90 -4.26
C LEU A 14 4.30 11.34 -3.73
N ARG A 15 5.46 11.97 -3.84
CA ARG A 15 5.70 13.31 -3.26
C ARG A 15 4.71 14.34 -3.82
N PRO A 16 4.03 15.13 -2.97
CA PRO A 16 3.18 16.22 -3.44
C PRO A 16 3.94 17.23 -4.31
N PRO A 17 3.27 17.89 -5.28
CA PRO A 17 3.82 19.06 -5.96
C PRO A 17 4.21 20.16 -4.97
N PRO A 18 5.20 21.02 -5.30
CA PRO A 18 5.59 22.14 -4.43
C PRO A 18 4.38 23.00 -4.05
N GLY A 19 4.22 23.28 -2.75
CA GLY A 19 3.13 24.10 -2.21
C GLY A 19 1.83 23.32 -1.91
N ALA A 20 1.67 22.12 -2.46
CA ALA A 20 0.48 21.31 -2.26
C ALA A 20 0.65 20.25 -1.15
N LYS A 21 -0.45 19.91 -0.49
CA LYS A 21 -0.53 18.83 0.50
C LYS A 21 -1.40 17.69 -0.02
N MET A 22 -1.10 16.46 0.39
CA MET A 22 -1.95 15.31 0.06
C MET A 22 -3.29 15.40 0.81
N SER A 23 -4.38 15.37 0.04
CA SER A 23 -5.75 15.39 0.56
C SER A 23 -6.37 14.00 0.61
N ARG A 24 -6.09 13.15 -0.39
CA ARG A 24 -6.57 11.77 -0.48
C ARG A 24 -5.63 10.94 -1.34
N ALA A 25 -5.40 9.70 -0.94
CA ALA A 25 -4.68 8.71 -1.72
C ALA A 25 -5.43 7.37 -1.70
N VAL A 26 -5.65 6.79 -2.88
CA VAL A 26 -6.18 5.44 -3.00
C VAL A 26 -5.20 4.58 -3.79
N ALA A 27 -4.73 3.51 -3.18
CA ALA A 27 -3.86 2.53 -3.81
C ALA A 27 -4.62 1.23 -4.06
N LEU A 28 -4.35 0.58 -5.18
CA LEU A 28 -4.78 -0.79 -5.45
C LEU A 28 -3.53 -1.63 -5.71
N THR A 29 -3.47 -2.82 -5.14
CA THR A 29 -2.37 -3.79 -5.37
C THR A 29 -2.92 -5.21 -5.28
N PHE A 30 -2.21 -6.19 -5.83
CA PHE A 30 -2.56 -7.60 -5.59
C PHE A 30 -2.00 -8.06 -4.25
N THR A 31 -0.67 -8.14 -4.18
CA THR A 31 0.09 -8.48 -2.99
C THR A 31 0.46 -7.20 -2.25
N LEU A 32 0.43 -7.26 -0.92
CA LEU A 32 0.81 -6.17 -0.05
C LEU A 32 1.88 -6.62 0.95
N ASP A 33 2.99 -5.90 1.00
CA ASP A 33 3.95 -5.95 2.10
C ASP A 33 3.72 -4.75 3.03
N LEU A 34 3.38 -4.99 4.30
CA LEU A 34 3.00 -3.93 5.23
C LEU A 34 4.18 -2.98 5.55
N GLU A 35 5.41 -3.49 5.56
CA GLU A 35 6.61 -2.66 5.74
C GLU A 35 6.83 -1.74 4.54
N SER A 36 6.60 -2.22 3.32
CA SER A 36 6.63 -1.40 2.10
C SER A 36 5.53 -0.34 2.10
N LEU A 37 4.36 -0.64 2.69
CA LEU A 37 3.27 0.32 2.82
C LEU A 37 3.62 1.50 3.74
N LEU A 38 4.40 1.29 4.81
CA LEU A 38 4.85 2.36 5.70
C LEU A 38 5.61 3.48 4.97
N VAL A 39 6.23 3.17 3.82
CA VAL A 39 6.94 4.17 2.99
C VAL A 39 5.98 5.23 2.46
N ALA A 40 4.73 4.89 2.16
CA ALA A 40 3.76 5.83 1.60
C ALA A 40 3.38 6.98 2.55
N PRO A 41 2.89 6.75 3.78
CA PRO A 41 2.61 7.83 4.71
C PRO A 41 3.88 8.60 5.09
N LEU A 42 5.05 7.95 5.13
CA LEU A 42 6.34 8.63 5.32
C LEU A 42 6.63 9.62 4.18
N ALA A 43 6.38 9.23 2.93
CA ALA A 43 6.56 10.10 1.75
C ALA A 43 5.74 11.40 1.87
N PHE A 44 4.50 11.28 2.33
CA PHE A 44 3.59 12.41 2.49
C PHE A 44 3.96 13.27 3.72
N ALA A 45 4.35 12.62 4.82
CA ALA A 45 4.76 13.29 6.06
C ALA A 45 6.05 14.10 5.88
N ALA A 46 7.08 13.50 5.28
CA ALA A 46 8.39 14.11 5.11
C ALA A 46 8.37 15.36 4.23
N HIS A 47 7.36 15.53 3.36
CA HIS A 47 7.20 16.76 2.58
C HIS A 47 6.67 17.92 3.41
N GLY A 48 5.73 17.66 4.33
CA GLY A 48 5.20 18.67 5.24
C GLY A 48 6.21 19.07 6.32
N LEU A 49 7.02 18.11 6.75
CA LEU A 49 8.10 18.27 7.71
C LEU A 49 9.40 18.60 6.98
N ARG A 50 9.49 19.74 6.30
CA ARG A 50 10.73 20.17 5.61
C ARG A 50 11.93 20.00 6.56
N GLU A 51 12.74 18.97 6.29
CA GLU A 51 14.00 18.64 6.97
C GLU A 51 13.94 18.33 8.48
N SER A 52 12.80 17.89 9.03
CA SER A 52 12.82 17.38 10.42
C SER A 52 13.40 15.96 10.45
N THR A 53 14.52 15.78 11.15
CA THR A 53 15.11 14.47 11.46
C THR A 53 14.55 13.85 12.74
N ASP A 54 13.60 14.54 13.39
CA ASP A 54 12.97 14.05 14.62
C ASP A 54 12.01 12.88 14.32
N PRO A 55 12.28 11.67 14.84
CA PRO A 55 11.44 10.50 14.63
C PRO A 55 9.99 10.71 15.08
N ILE A 56 9.76 11.51 16.11
CA ILE A 56 8.42 11.69 16.68
C ILE A 56 7.57 12.55 15.75
N ALA A 57 8.07 13.72 15.35
CA ALA A 57 7.42 14.55 14.34
C ALA A 57 7.12 13.77 13.05
N VAL A 58 8.04 12.90 12.61
CA VAL A 58 7.84 12.02 11.44
C VAL A 58 6.71 11.02 11.65
N MET A 59 6.68 10.31 12.78
CA MET A 59 5.63 9.32 13.06
C MET A 59 4.25 9.97 13.20
N GLU A 60 4.20 11.22 13.64
CA GLU A 60 2.97 12.00 13.75
C GLU A 60 2.46 12.49 12.40
N GLY A 61 3.38 12.94 11.55
CA GLY A 61 3.07 13.19 10.14
C GLY A 61 2.54 11.94 9.44
N VAL A 62 3.14 10.77 9.73
CA VAL A 62 2.68 9.46 9.23
C VAL A 62 1.25 9.17 9.69
N ARG A 63 0.96 9.37 10.99
CA ARG A 63 -0.40 9.21 11.55
C ARG A 63 -1.42 10.11 10.84
N ASN A 64 -1.12 11.39 10.70
CA ASN A 64 -2.02 12.35 10.05
C ASN A 64 -2.31 12.00 8.59
N CYS A 65 -1.37 11.34 7.91
CA CYS A 65 -1.54 10.87 6.54
C CYS A 65 -2.32 9.56 6.45
N ALA A 66 -2.21 8.67 7.44
CA ALA A 66 -2.84 7.34 7.42
C ALA A 66 -4.37 7.40 7.29
N ASP A 67 -5.02 8.42 7.86
CA ASP A 67 -6.47 8.62 7.72
C ASP A 67 -6.92 8.97 6.30
N ARG A 68 -5.98 9.43 5.47
CA ARG A 68 -6.22 9.91 4.11
C ARG A 68 -5.78 8.91 3.04
N ILE A 69 -5.26 7.75 3.45
CA ILE A 69 -4.77 6.71 2.54
C ILE A 69 -5.65 5.47 2.68
N ASP A 70 -6.04 4.90 1.54
CA ASP A 70 -6.76 3.63 1.47
C ASP A 70 -6.09 2.72 0.46
N VAL A 71 -5.77 1.51 0.86
CA VAL A 71 -5.02 0.53 0.08
C VAL A 71 -5.86 -0.72 -0.03
N PHE A 72 -6.33 -1.00 -1.24
CA PHE A 72 -7.07 -2.22 -1.54
C PHE A 72 -6.10 -3.30 -1.99
N CYS A 73 -6.10 -4.44 -1.29
CA CYS A 73 -5.28 -5.60 -1.63
C CYS A 73 -6.12 -6.87 -1.63
N GLN A 74 -5.71 -7.87 -2.40
CA GLN A 74 -6.42 -9.14 -2.44
C GLN A 74 -6.38 -9.83 -1.06
N ALA A 75 -7.55 -10.30 -0.61
CA ALA A 75 -7.65 -11.12 0.60
C ALA A 75 -6.75 -12.36 0.48
N GLY A 76 -5.93 -12.56 1.52
CA GLY A 76 -4.95 -13.65 1.56
C GLY A 76 -3.71 -13.41 0.70
N GLN A 77 -3.42 -12.14 0.37
CA GLN A 77 -2.19 -11.72 -0.30
C GLN A 77 -1.45 -10.61 0.45
N ILE A 78 -1.69 -10.48 1.75
CA ILE A 78 -0.83 -9.68 2.63
C ILE A 78 0.31 -10.59 3.11
N ALA A 79 1.54 -10.22 2.78
CA ALA A 79 2.73 -10.94 3.21
C ALA A 79 2.91 -10.82 4.73
N VAL A 80 3.32 -11.90 5.37
CA VAL A 80 3.68 -11.89 6.79
C VAL A 80 5.00 -11.13 6.94
N PRO A 81 5.04 -9.99 7.66
CA PRO A 81 6.29 -9.25 7.82
C PRO A 81 7.35 -10.10 8.53
N PRO A 82 8.65 -9.94 8.24
CA PRO A 82 9.69 -10.68 8.97
C PRO A 82 9.76 -10.26 10.45
N THR A 83 9.47 -9.00 10.74
CA THR A 83 9.54 -8.44 12.09
C THR A 83 8.17 -8.40 12.78
N GLN A 84 8.19 -8.43 14.13
CA GLN A 84 7.04 -8.15 14.98
C GLN A 84 7.12 -6.68 15.37
N SER A 85 6.46 -5.81 14.62
CA SER A 85 6.55 -4.38 14.84
C SER A 85 5.19 -3.80 15.19
N ALA A 86 5.09 -3.23 16.39
CA ALA A 86 3.89 -2.49 16.80
C ALA A 86 3.65 -1.24 15.92
N LEU A 87 4.66 -0.79 15.16
CA LEU A 87 4.52 0.27 14.16
C LEU A 87 3.57 -0.10 13.02
N MET A 88 3.25 -1.39 12.83
CA MET A 88 2.20 -1.78 11.90
C MET A 88 0.84 -1.16 12.26
N ALA A 89 0.65 -0.73 13.52
CA ALA A 89 -0.55 -0.04 13.95
C ALA A 89 -0.90 1.19 13.09
N PHE A 90 0.11 1.90 12.54
CA PHE A 90 -0.13 3.07 11.68
C PHE A 90 -0.80 2.73 10.35
N VAL A 91 -0.60 1.52 9.83
CA VAL A 91 -1.14 1.11 8.53
C VAL A 91 -2.45 0.33 8.64
N GLU A 92 -2.81 -0.12 9.84
CA GLU A 92 -4.09 -0.81 10.10
C GLU A 92 -5.31 -0.11 9.48
N PRO A 93 -5.54 1.20 9.69
CA PRO A 93 -6.74 1.85 9.16
C PRO A 93 -6.68 2.09 7.65
N MET A 94 -5.50 1.92 7.03
CA MET A 94 -5.30 2.16 5.60
C MET A 94 -5.67 0.95 4.75
N VAL A 95 -5.63 -0.27 5.30
CA VAL A 95 -5.69 -1.51 4.52
C VAL A 95 -7.12 -2.01 4.39
N HIS A 96 -7.53 -2.34 3.17
CA HIS A 96 -8.83 -2.92 2.84
C HIS A 96 -8.63 -4.19 2.03
N GLN A 97 -8.90 -5.35 2.63
CA GLN A 97 -8.84 -6.61 1.88
C GLN A 97 -10.05 -6.73 0.96
N VAL A 98 -9.84 -7.20 -0.27
CA VAL A 98 -10.89 -7.44 -1.26
C VAL A 98 -11.02 -8.91 -1.61
N ARG A 99 -12.24 -9.37 -1.82
CA ARG A 99 -12.55 -10.72 -2.29
C ARG A 99 -12.13 -10.89 -3.74
N ARG A 100 -11.90 -12.15 -4.14
CA ARG A 100 -11.84 -12.53 -5.56
C ARG A 100 -13.10 -12.03 -6.28
N PRO A 101 -12.99 -11.47 -7.50
CA PRO A 101 -14.17 -11.06 -8.27
C PRO A 101 -15.10 -12.24 -8.60
N LYS A 102 -14.51 -13.43 -8.81
CA LYS A 102 -15.19 -14.73 -9.01
C LYS A 102 -14.18 -15.86 -8.75
N PRO A 103 -14.63 -17.12 -8.54
CA PRO A 103 -13.73 -18.25 -8.39
C PRO A 103 -12.69 -18.34 -9.51
N GLY A 104 -11.44 -18.66 -9.17
CA GLY A 104 -10.32 -18.77 -10.11
C GLY A 104 -9.81 -17.45 -10.71
N HIS A 105 -10.37 -16.30 -10.32
CA HIS A 105 -9.94 -14.99 -10.83
C HIS A 105 -9.52 -14.07 -9.69
N LEU A 106 -8.57 -13.18 -9.98
CA LEU A 106 -7.88 -12.38 -8.97
C LEU A 106 -8.21 -10.89 -9.11
N PHE A 107 -8.20 -10.20 -7.97
CA PHE A 107 -8.09 -8.75 -7.95
C PHE A 107 -6.63 -8.36 -8.08
N HIS A 108 -6.22 -7.84 -9.23
CA HIS A 108 -4.81 -7.64 -9.55
C HIS A 108 -4.41 -6.25 -10.12
N PRO A 109 -5.21 -5.16 -9.98
CA PRO A 109 -4.78 -3.84 -10.44
C PRO A 109 -3.61 -3.32 -9.59
N LYS A 110 -2.78 -2.45 -10.17
CA LYS A 110 -1.68 -1.75 -9.47
C LYS A 110 -1.73 -0.26 -9.80
N LEU A 111 -2.20 0.52 -8.84
CA LEU A 111 -2.57 1.92 -9.04
C LEU A 111 -2.29 2.73 -7.78
N TRP A 112 -1.85 3.97 -7.95
CA TRP A 112 -2.06 5.05 -6.97
C TRP A 112 -2.86 6.18 -7.61
N ALA A 113 -3.99 6.54 -7.03
CA ALA A 113 -4.75 7.74 -7.35
C ALA A 113 -4.59 8.74 -6.21
N LEU A 114 -4.02 9.90 -6.51
CA LEU A 114 -3.64 10.92 -5.55
C LEU A 114 -4.38 12.22 -5.89
N ARG A 115 -4.84 12.90 -4.84
CA ARG A 115 -5.39 14.24 -4.93
C ARG A 115 -4.65 15.16 -3.98
N PHE A 116 -4.14 16.25 -4.51
CA PHE A 116 -3.45 17.27 -3.73
C PHE A 116 -4.28 18.55 -3.68
N HIS A 117 -4.10 19.30 -2.60
CA HIS A 117 -4.72 20.59 -2.38
C HIS A 117 -3.61 21.60 -2.07
N ASP A 118 -3.55 22.67 -2.85
CA ASP A 118 -2.74 23.84 -2.53
C ASP A 118 -3.59 24.82 -1.73
N GLU A 119 -3.26 25.01 -0.46
CA GLU A 119 -4.01 25.91 0.44
C GLU A 119 -3.84 27.39 0.08
N THR A 120 -2.76 27.74 -0.63
CA THR A 120 -2.45 29.13 -1.02
C THR A 120 -3.28 29.54 -2.23
N THR A 121 -3.37 28.66 -3.22
CA THR A 121 -4.10 28.93 -4.48
C THR A 121 -5.54 28.42 -4.44
N GLY A 122 -5.86 27.47 -3.54
CA GLY A 122 -7.12 26.73 -3.51
C GLY A 122 -7.23 25.69 -4.64
N GLU A 123 -6.16 25.45 -5.38
CA GLU A 123 -6.19 24.55 -6.53
C GLU A 123 -6.14 23.07 -6.12
N MET A 124 -6.89 22.26 -6.87
CA MET A 124 -6.94 20.80 -6.71
C MET A 124 -6.24 20.15 -7.91
N SER A 125 -5.14 19.46 -7.63
CA SER A 125 -4.40 18.69 -8.63
C SER A 125 -4.49 17.19 -8.36
N LEU A 126 -4.30 16.41 -9.41
CA LEU A 126 -4.38 14.96 -9.40
C LEU A 126 -3.07 14.37 -9.89
N ARG A 127 -2.70 13.23 -9.32
CA ARG A 127 -1.68 12.36 -9.89
C ARG A 127 -2.18 10.92 -9.94
N LEU A 128 -1.93 10.26 -11.05
CA LEU A 128 -2.17 8.85 -11.25
C LEU A 128 -0.84 8.14 -11.48
N LEU A 129 -0.55 7.12 -10.70
CA LEU A 129 0.53 6.18 -10.96
C LEU A 129 -0.10 4.85 -11.38
N VAL A 130 0.20 4.40 -12.60
CA VAL A 130 -0.15 3.04 -13.06
C VAL A 130 1.11 2.21 -13.08
N LEU A 131 1.12 1.15 -12.28
CA LEU A 131 2.28 0.34 -12.01
C LEU A 131 2.12 -1.03 -12.63
N SER A 132 3.24 -1.68 -12.93
CA SER A 132 3.27 -3.09 -13.33
C SER A 132 3.64 -4.04 -12.19
N ARG A 133 4.20 -3.50 -11.10
CA ARG A 133 4.62 -4.23 -9.89
C ARG A 133 3.71 -3.93 -8.70
N ASN A 134 3.59 -4.91 -7.81
CA ASN A 134 2.87 -4.80 -6.55
C ASN A 134 3.65 -3.95 -5.52
N LEU A 135 2.97 -3.53 -4.45
CA LEU A 135 3.61 -2.86 -3.32
C LEU A 135 4.35 -3.88 -2.44
N THR A 136 5.52 -4.33 -2.92
CA THR A 136 6.39 -5.32 -2.27
C THR A 136 7.85 -4.90 -2.35
N LYS A 137 8.73 -5.67 -1.70
CA LYS A 137 10.19 -5.52 -1.77
C LYS A 137 10.83 -6.12 -3.02
N ASP A 138 10.04 -6.57 -4.00
CA ASP A 138 10.54 -7.13 -5.26
C ASP A 138 11.43 -6.12 -6.00
N ARG A 139 12.55 -6.61 -6.56
CA ARG A 139 13.59 -5.81 -7.22
C ARG A 139 13.70 -6.18 -8.71
N SER A 140 12.58 -6.58 -9.30
CA SER A 140 12.46 -6.86 -10.73
C SER A 140 12.38 -5.58 -11.56
N TRP A 141 12.80 -5.66 -12.83
CA TRP A 141 12.56 -4.63 -13.83
C TRP A 141 11.07 -4.39 -14.03
N ASP A 142 10.58 -3.19 -13.74
CA ASP A 142 9.19 -2.82 -13.87
C ASP A 142 9.00 -1.55 -14.71
N VAL A 143 7.74 -1.22 -14.96
CA VAL A 143 7.31 0.02 -15.60
C VAL A 143 6.31 0.73 -14.72
N CYS A 144 6.44 2.06 -14.67
CA CYS A 144 5.54 2.99 -13.99
C CYS A 144 5.16 4.10 -14.98
N LEU A 145 3.87 4.33 -15.16
CA LEU A 145 3.36 5.53 -15.82
C LEU A 145 2.86 6.49 -14.76
N ARG A 146 3.45 7.68 -14.73
CA ARG A 146 2.98 8.81 -13.92
C ARG A 146 2.24 9.80 -14.82
N LEU A 147 1.03 10.16 -14.42
CA LEU A 147 0.22 11.20 -15.06
C LEU A 147 -0.10 12.25 -14.00
N ASP A 148 0.28 13.49 -14.25
CA ASP A 148 -0.16 14.64 -13.47
C ASP A 148 -1.33 15.32 -14.22
N GLY A 149 -2.19 16.03 -13.49
CA GLY A 149 -3.31 16.73 -14.09
C GLY A 149 -4.10 17.57 -13.11
N MET A 150 -5.11 18.27 -13.62
CA MET A 150 -5.99 19.12 -12.83
C MET A 150 -7.42 18.59 -12.81
N VAL A 151 -8.19 18.95 -11.80
CA VAL A 151 -9.63 18.61 -11.76
C VAL A 151 -10.38 19.55 -12.71
N GLY A 152 -10.85 19.01 -13.84
CA GLY A 152 -11.66 19.77 -14.80
C GLY A 152 -13.12 19.95 -14.35
N THR A 153 -13.90 20.65 -15.18
CA THR A 153 -15.31 20.94 -14.88
C THR A 153 -16.28 19.86 -15.38
N ARG A 154 -15.90 19.05 -16.38
CA ARG A 154 -16.78 18.06 -17.03
C ARG A 154 -16.19 16.65 -16.97
N PRO A 155 -17.02 15.62 -16.78
CA PRO A 155 -16.56 14.24 -16.83
C PRO A 155 -16.12 13.85 -18.25
N LYS A 156 -15.05 13.07 -18.35
CA LYS A 156 -14.51 12.52 -19.61
C LYS A 156 -14.78 11.03 -19.69
N ALA A 157 -15.27 10.57 -20.84
CA ALA A 157 -15.62 9.16 -21.06
C ALA A 157 -14.41 8.23 -20.89
N ASP A 158 -13.23 8.68 -21.33
CA ASP A 158 -11.99 7.91 -21.24
C ASP A 158 -11.54 7.67 -19.79
N ASN A 159 -11.91 8.57 -18.87
CA ASN A 159 -11.60 8.44 -17.44
C ASN A 159 -12.63 7.59 -16.66
N LYS A 160 -13.79 7.27 -17.25
CA LYS A 160 -14.84 6.47 -16.62
C LYS A 160 -14.31 5.16 -15.99
N PRO A 161 -13.40 4.40 -16.63
CA PRO A 161 -12.85 3.15 -16.10
C PRO A 161 -12.14 3.31 -14.76
N LEU A 162 -11.45 4.43 -14.50
CA LEU A 162 -10.78 4.69 -13.22
C LEU A 162 -11.80 4.76 -12.08
N SER A 163 -12.84 5.57 -12.25
CA SER A 163 -13.92 5.68 -11.25
C SER A 163 -14.69 4.36 -11.08
N GLY A 164 -14.86 3.60 -12.17
CA GLY A 164 -15.48 2.27 -12.14
C GLY A 164 -14.67 1.26 -11.35
N LEU A 165 -13.34 1.28 -11.50
CA LEU A 165 -12.41 0.41 -10.79
C LEU A 165 -12.41 0.69 -9.28
N LEU A 166 -12.32 1.96 -8.86
CA LEU A 166 -12.38 2.31 -7.44
C LEU A 166 -13.69 1.87 -6.80
N ARG A 167 -14.82 2.15 -7.45
CA ARG A 167 -16.13 1.72 -6.97
C ARG A 167 -16.22 0.18 -6.91
N HIS A 168 -15.57 -0.52 -7.84
CA HIS A 168 -15.56 -1.98 -7.83
C HIS A 168 -14.73 -2.55 -6.68
N ALA A 169 -13.56 -1.97 -6.39
CA ALA A 169 -12.73 -2.35 -5.26
C ALA A 169 -13.48 -2.21 -3.92
N VAL A 170 -14.17 -1.08 -3.71
CA VAL A 170 -15.02 -0.87 -2.52
C VAL A 170 -16.11 -1.93 -2.42
N ARG A 171 -16.79 -2.28 -3.52
CA ARG A 171 -17.83 -3.34 -3.52
C ARG A 171 -17.29 -4.73 -3.21
N LEU A 172 -16.01 -5.00 -3.53
CA LEU A 172 -15.37 -6.29 -3.26
C LEU A 172 -14.73 -6.35 -1.88
N ALA A 173 -14.73 -5.26 -1.11
CA ALA A 173 -14.14 -5.25 0.23
C ALA A 173 -14.75 -6.34 1.12
N VAL A 174 -13.90 -7.05 1.87
CA VAL A 174 -14.31 -8.14 2.77
C VAL A 174 -15.14 -7.59 3.93
N ALA A 175 -14.69 -6.49 4.51
CA ALA A 175 -15.38 -5.75 5.56
C ALA A 175 -15.93 -4.42 5.01
N PRO A 176 -17.07 -3.92 5.52
CA PRO A 176 -17.57 -2.61 5.12
C PRO A 176 -16.60 -1.51 5.54
N LEU A 177 -16.42 -0.52 4.67
CA LEU A 177 -15.61 0.65 4.97
C LEU A 177 -16.40 1.63 5.86
N PRO A 178 -15.71 2.42 6.71
CA PRO A 178 -16.34 3.55 7.38
C PRO A 178 -17.00 4.51 6.36
N PRO A 179 -18.22 5.03 6.63
CA PRO A 179 -18.97 5.85 5.68
C PRO A 179 -18.18 7.06 5.14
N ASP A 180 -17.42 7.74 6.01
CA ASP A 180 -16.62 8.91 5.62
C ASP A 180 -15.49 8.54 4.65
N ARG A 181 -14.84 7.39 4.87
CA ARG A 181 -13.80 6.87 3.96
C ARG A 181 -14.39 6.50 2.61
N GLN A 182 -15.54 5.83 2.61
CA GLN A 182 -16.25 5.49 1.38
C GLN A 182 -16.62 6.75 0.60
N ALA A 183 -17.24 7.75 1.25
CA ALA A 183 -17.59 9.02 0.62
C ALA A 183 -16.37 9.74 0.04
N ALA A 184 -15.24 9.74 0.77
CA ALA A 184 -14.00 10.35 0.29
C ALA A 184 -13.39 9.61 -0.93
N ILE A 185 -13.48 8.28 -0.98
CA ILE A 185 -13.05 7.48 -2.15
C ILE A 185 -13.96 7.76 -3.35
N GLU A 186 -15.27 7.84 -3.12
CA GLU A 186 -16.24 8.17 -4.18
C GLU A 186 -15.99 9.57 -4.74
N ALA A 187 -15.73 10.57 -3.88
CA ALA A 187 -15.37 11.92 -4.30
C ALA A 187 -14.08 11.94 -5.14
N LEU A 188 -13.04 11.21 -4.73
CA LEU A 188 -11.83 11.04 -5.55
C LEU A 188 -12.16 10.41 -6.91
N GLY A 189 -13.03 9.40 -6.94
CA GLY A 189 -13.49 8.78 -8.19
C GLY A 189 -14.20 9.75 -9.13
N GLU A 190 -14.98 10.70 -8.59
CA GLU A 190 -15.60 11.78 -9.37
C GLU A 190 -14.56 12.77 -9.91
N ASP A 191 -13.55 13.13 -9.10
CA ASP A 191 -12.46 14.00 -9.54
C ASP A 191 -11.65 13.35 -10.67
N LEU A 192 -11.30 12.07 -10.54
CA LEU A 192 -10.64 11.30 -11.60
C LEU A 192 -11.46 11.28 -12.90
N ARG A 193 -12.80 11.20 -12.80
CA ARG A 193 -13.67 11.25 -13.97
C ARG A 193 -13.57 12.58 -14.71
N ARG A 194 -13.30 13.68 -14.00
CA ARG A 194 -13.14 15.03 -14.56
C ARG A 194 -11.69 15.41 -14.87
N ALA A 195 -10.73 14.53 -14.57
CA ALA A 195 -9.31 14.84 -14.68
C ALA A 195 -8.88 15.29 -16.08
N GLU A 196 -8.08 16.34 -16.12
CA GLU A 196 -7.39 16.83 -17.31
C GLU A 196 -5.92 16.47 -17.18
N TRP A 197 -5.55 15.33 -17.78
CA TRP A 197 -4.19 14.80 -17.68
C TRP A 197 -3.23 15.50 -18.63
N GLU A 198 -2.04 15.81 -18.12
CA GLU A 198 -0.85 16.09 -18.92
C GLU A 198 -0.40 14.80 -19.58
N ARG A 199 -0.49 14.76 -20.92
CA ARG A 199 -0.14 13.56 -21.68
C ARG A 199 1.38 13.45 -21.81
N PRO A 200 1.93 12.23 -21.85
CA PRO A 200 3.31 12.03 -22.27
C PRO A 200 3.58 12.70 -23.62
N GLU A 201 4.82 13.18 -23.81
CA GLU A 201 5.24 13.84 -25.05
C GLU A 201 4.91 12.97 -26.27
N ASP A 202 4.40 13.59 -27.34
CA ASP A 202 3.96 12.93 -28.58
C ASP A 202 2.78 11.94 -28.48
N ALA A 203 2.20 11.72 -27.30
CA ALA A 203 0.98 10.94 -27.16
C ALA A 203 -0.24 11.76 -27.63
N ARG A 204 -0.94 11.25 -28.66
CA ARG A 204 -2.10 11.91 -29.28
C ARG A 204 -3.39 11.59 -28.55
N GLU A 205 -3.54 10.33 -28.14
CA GLU A 205 -4.73 9.82 -27.45
C GLU A 205 -4.30 9.01 -26.23
N MET A 206 -5.16 9.00 -25.21
CA MET A 206 -4.97 8.24 -23.98
C MET A 206 -6.31 7.71 -23.49
N SER A 207 -6.37 6.44 -23.13
CA SER A 207 -7.56 5.83 -22.54
C SER A 207 -7.20 4.77 -21.49
N PHE A 208 -8.17 4.42 -20.65
CA PHE A 208 -7.99 3.46 -19.56
C PHE A 208 -8.84 2.20 -19.79
N HIS A 209 -8.33 1.04 -19.39
CA HIS A 209 -9.05 -0.23 -19.45
C HIS A 209 -9.01 -0.91 -18.08
N ALA A 210 -10.15 -0.86 -17.38
CA ALA A 210 -10.33 -1.56 -16.10
C ALA A 210 -10.89 -2.97 -16.38
N LEU A 211 -10.03 -3.93 -16.73
CA LEU A 211 -10.43 -5.30 -17.08
C LEU A 211 -11.15 -5.96 -15.89
N GLY A 212 -12.07 -6.89 -16.16
CA GLY A 212 -12.85 -7.58 -15.13
C GLY A 212 -13.90 -6.72 -14.41
N VAL A 213 -13.89 -5.40 -14.59
CA VAL A 213 -14.93 -4.50 -14.04
C VAL A 213 -16.20 -4.57 -14.88
N PRO A 214 -17.41 -4.68 -14.29
CA PRO A 214 -18.66 -4.71 -15.04
C PRO A 214 -18.82 -3.55 -16.02
N GLY A 215 -19.08 -3.87 -17.29
CA GLY A 215 -19.26 -2.89 -18.37
C GLY A 215 -17.95 -2.28 -18.93
N ALA A 216 -16.79 -2.76 -18.50
CA ALA A 216 -15.51 -2.34 -19.06
C ALA A 216 -15.29 -2.90 -20.48
N ARG A 217 -14.62 -2.12 -21.32
CA ARG A 217 -14.24 -2.52 -22.68
C ARG A 217 -12.82 -3.08 -22.66
N LEU A 218 -12.65 -4.25 -23.25
CA LEU A 218 -11.33 -4.84 -23.46
C LEU A 218 -10.55 -4.03 -24.51
N PRO A 219 -9.22 -3.92 -24.37
CA PRO A 219 -8.40 -3.32 -25.40
C PRO A 219 -8.43 -4.16 -26.68
N HIS A 220 -8.30 -3.48 -27.82
CA HIS A 220 -8.16 -4.13 -29.12
C HIS A 220 -6.68 -4.34 -29.44
N PHE A 221 -6.30 -5.50 -29.96
CA PHE A 221 -4.92 -5.80 -30.35
C PHE A 221 -4.76 -6.02 -31.86
N GLU A 222 -5.60 -5.39 -32.68
CA GLU A 222 -5.45 -5.50 -34.13
C GLU A 222 -4.26 -4.68 -34.63
N GLY A 223 -3.32 -5.34 -35.32
CA GLY A 223 -2.13 -4.72 -35.87
C GLY A 223 -1.32 -5.70 -36.72
N THR A 224 -0.30 -5.18 -37.40
CA THR A 224 0.59 -5.95 -38.29
C THR A 224 1.86 -6.43 -37.59
N ARG A 225 2.28 -5.75 -36.53
CA ARG A 225 3.43 -6.11 -35.68
C ARG A 225 3.07 -5.88 -34.22
N HIS A 226 3.53 -6.78 -33.36
CA HIS A 226 3.28 -6.79 -31.93
C HIS A 226 4.58 -6.95 -31.15
N LEU A 227 4.68 -6.24 -30.04
CA LEU A 227 5.65 -6.51 -28.98
C LEU A 227 4.88 -6.79 -27.70
N ILE A 228 5.18 -7.92 -27.07
CA ILE A 228 4.68 -8.29 -25.75
C ILE A 228 5.87 -8.33 -24.79
N ILE A 229 5.82 -7.53 -23.74
CA ILE A 229 6.72 -7.61 -22.59
C ILE A 229 5.86 -8.06 -21.42
N SER A 230 6.07 -9.27 -20.89
CA SER A 230 5.27 -9.81 -19.79
C SER A 230 6.07 -10.88 -19.04
N PRO A 231 6.11 -10.88 -17.70
CA PRO A 231 6.84 -11.88 -16.94
C PRO A 231 6.20 -13.26 -16.93
N PHE A 232 4.89 -13.33 -17.22
CA PHE A 232 4.13 -14.57 -17.31
C PHE A 232 3.28 -14.53 -18.57
N CYS A 233 3.27 -15.65 -19.29
CA CYS A 233 2.57 -15.79 -20.55
C CYS A 233 1.86 -17.14 -20.60
N THR A 234 0.70 -17.19 -21.27
CA THR A 234 0.06 -18.44 -21.66
C THR A 234 -0.27 -18.41 -23.16
N PRO A 235 -0.42 -19.56 -23.83
CA PRO A 235 -0.72 -19.57 -25.27
C PRO A 235 -1.96 -18.76 -25.64
N GLY A 236 -3.04 -18.87 -24.86
CA GLY A 236 -4.27 -18.11 -25.10
C GLY A 236 -4.09 -16.60 -24.86
N GLY A 237 -3.31 -16.21 -23.86
CA GLY A 237 -2.94 -14.81 -23.63
C GLY A 237 -2.09 -14.19 -24.74
N LEU A 238 -1.11 -14.93 -25.27
CA LEU A 238 -0.31 -14.49 -26.42
C LEU A 238 -1.18 -14.31 -27.67
N ASN A 239 -2.03 -15.29 -27.99
CA ASN A 239 -2.96 -15.21 -29.13
C ASN A 239 -3.95 -14.04 -29.00
N ARG A 240 -4.36 -13.69 -27.77
CA ARG A 240 -5.24 -12.55 -27.51
C ARG A 240 -4.54 -11.21 -27.77
N CYS A 241 -3.29 -11.10 -27.34
CA CYS A 241 -2.51 -9.86 -27.39
C CYS A 241 -1.77 -9.65 -28.71
N ALA A 242 -1.55 -10.72 -29.49
CA ALA A 242 -0.95 -10.71 -30.81
C ALA A 242 -1.74 -11.65 -31.75
N PRO A 243 -2.99 -11.30 -32.13
CA PRO A 243 -3.87 -12.18 -32.88
C PRO A 243 -3.44 -12.43 -34.33
N SER A 244 -2.52 -11.63 -34.86
CA SER A 244 -2.04 -11.73 -36.24
C SER A 244 -0.75 -10.94 -36.44
N GLY A 245 0.05 -11.30 -37.44
CA GLY A 245 1.24 -10.54 -37.83
C GLY A 245 2.49 -10.97 -37.06
N GLN A 246 3.54 -10.16 -37.12
CA GLN A 246 4.83 -10.49 -36.50
C GLN A 246 4.81 -10.24 -35.00
N LEU A 247 5.38 -11.14 -34.21
CA LEU A 247 5.46 -11.04 -32.75
C LEU A 247 6.93 -10.96 -32.29
N ALA A 248 7.23 -9.96 -31.47
CA ALA A 248 8.39 -9.94 -30.59
C ALA A 248 7.94 -10.14 -29.13
N LEU A 249 8.62 -11.00 -28.39
CA LEU A 249 8.28 -11.37 -27.02
C LEU A 249 9.47 -11.15 -26.09
N VAL A 250 9.24 -10.48 -24.96
CA VAL A 250 10.20 -10.35 -23.87
C VAL A 250 9.57 -10.91 -22.60
N SER A 251 10.18 -11.95 -22.03
CA SER A 251 9.63 -12.62 -20.85
C SER A 251 10.72 -13.14 -19.92
N ARG A 252 10.32 -13.89 -18.89
CA ARG A 252 11.23 -14.62 -17.99
C ARG A 252 11.60 -15.96 -18.63
N GLN A 253 12.81 -16.44 -18.35
CA GLN A 253 13.30 -17.72 -18.84
C GLN A 253 12.32 -18.86 -18.48
N GLU A 254 11.95 -18.94 -17.21
CA GLU A 254 11.10 -19.99 -16.66
C GLU A 254 9.68 -19.94 -17.27
N ALA A 255 9.17 -18.73 -17.53
CA ALA A 255 7.86 -18.56 -18.14
C ALA A 255 7.83 -19.01 -19.62
N LEU A 256 8.93 -18.84 -20.34
CA LEU A 256 9.06 -19.28 -21.74
C LEU A 256 9.25 -20.80 -21.84
N GLU A 257 9.94 -21.40 -20.88
CA GLU A 257 10.14 -22.85 -20.80
C GLU A 257 8.82 -23.60 -20.55
N CYS A 258 7.88 -22.98 -19.84
CA CYS A 258 6.53 -23.52 -19.66
C CYS A 258 5.63 -23.43 -20.91
N LEU A 259 6.05 -22.72 -21.97
CA LEU A 259 5.25 -22.58 -23.19
C LEU A 259 5.55 -23.72 -24.19
N PRO A 260 4.52 -24.23 -24.90
CA PRO A 260 4.72 -25.12 -26.04
C PRO A 260 5.61 -24.48 -27.10
N GLU A 261 6.47 -25.27 -27.76
CA GLU A 261 7.41 -24.75 -28.76
C GLU A 261 6.69 -24.03 -29.91
N GLU A 262 5.50 -24.52 -30.28
CA GLU A 262 4.68 -23.96 -31.35
C GLU A 262 4.19 -22.54 -31.03
N SER A 263 4.09 -22.19 -29.75
CA SER A 263 3.70 -20.83 -29.33
C SER A 263 4.80 -19.79 -29.57
N LEU A 264 6.04 -20.24 -29.79
CA LEU A 264 7.23 -19.38 -29.94
C LEU A 264 7.84 -19.42 -31.35
N ALA A 265 7.50 -20.42 -32.18
CA ALA A 265 8.20 -20.76 -33.42
C ALA A 265 8.36 -19.60 -34.43
N GLU A 266 7.42 -18.65 -34.47
CA GLU A 266 7.45 -17.50 -35.40
C GLU A 266 7.73 -16.15 -34.70
N SER A 267 8.16 -16.19 -33.43
CA SER A 267 8.36 -15.00 -32.61
C SER A 267 9.83 -14.68 -32.35
N GLU A 268 10.17 -13.39 -32.38
CA GLU A 268 11.48 -12.91 -31.93
C GLU A 268 11.47 -12.82 -30.40
N THR A 269 12.09 -13.80 -29.72
CA THR A 269 11.96 -13.94 -28.26
C THR A 269 13.23 -13.55 -27.53
N PHE A 270 13.07 -12.82 -26.43
CA PHE A 270 14.15 -12.31 -25.59
C PHE A 270 13.87 -12.53 -24.10
N VAL A 271 14.96 -12.57 -23.32
CA VAL A 271 14.96 -12.51 -21.86
C VAL A 271 15.78 -11.32 -21.39
N VAL A 272 15.50 -10.82 -20.18
CA VAL A 272 16.34 -9.78 -19.57
C VAL A 272 17.64 -10.41 -19.11
N SER A 273 18.77 -9.86 -19.53
CA SER A 273 20.11 -10.34 -19.15
C SER A 273 20.26 -10.35 -17.63
N ALA A 274 20.80 -11.44 -17.08
CA ALA A 274 21.14 -11.53 -15.66
C ALA A 274 22.22 -10.50 -15.24
N LEU A 275 23.04 -10.05 -16.20
CA LEU A 275 24.13 -9.08 -16.00
C LEU A 275 23.66 -7.62 -16.10
N ALA A 276 22.42 -7.38 -16.53
CA ALA A 276 21.92 -6.03 -16.76
C ALA A 276 21.53 -5.27 -15.48
N GLY A 277 21.60 -5.87 -14.30
CA GLY A 277 21.10 -5.20 -13.11
C GLY A 277 21.98 -4.01 -12.71
N LEU A 278 21.34 -2.85 -12.53
CA LEU A 278 21.98 -1.60 -12.18
C LEU A 278 22.21 -1.50 -10.66
N PRO A 279 23.37 -0.99 -10.19
CA PRO A 279 23.58 -0.70 -8.78
C PRO A 279 22.69 0.46 -8.31
N ALA A 280 22.13 0.36 -7.10
CA ALA A 280 21.34 1.44 -6.48
C ALA A 280 22.23 2.59 -5.99
N GLU A 281 21.76 3.85 -6.11
CA GLU A 281 22.45 5.01 -5.54
C GLU A 281 22.43 4.97 -4.00
N GLY A 282 23.60 5.15 -3.37
CA GLY A 282 23.74 5.28 -1.91
C GLY A 282 24.09 4.00 -1.13
N ALA A 283 24.30 2.86 -1.79
CA ALA A 283 24.65 1.60 -1.12
C ALA A 283 26.16 1.31 -1.15
N SER A 284 26.68 0.73 -0.06
CA SER A 284 28.02 0.13 -0.01
C SER A 284 28.15 -1.01 -1.02
N SER A 285 29.34 -1.14 -1.61
CA SER A 285 29.64 -2.03 -2.72
C SER A 285 29.18 -3.49 -2.50
N GLY A 286 28.32 -3.99 -3.40
CA GLY A 286 28.20 -5.43 -3.69
C GLY A 286 26.87 -6.14 -3.42
N GLN A 287 25.77 -5.48 -3.06
CA GLN A 287 24.55 -6.21 -2.62
C GLN A 287 23.22 -5.90 -3.32
N GLU A 288 23.14 -4.99 -4.30
CA GLU A 288 21.82 -4.46 -4.70
C GLU A 288 21.63 -4.25 -6.20
N VAL A 289 21.42 -5.36 -6.92
CA VAL A 289 21.24 -5.44 -8.38
C VAL A 289 19.77 -5.78 -8.69
N LEU A 290 19.15 -5.16 -9.71
CA LEU A 290 17.80 -5.56 -10.16
C LEU A 290 17.86 -6.92 -10.84
N HIS A 291 16.95 -7.83 -10.48
CA HIS A 291 16.93 -9.19 -11.02
C HIS A 291 15.51 -9.59 -11.44
N GLY A 292 15.38 -10.12 -12.66
CA GLY A 292 14.10 -10.59 -13.21
C GLY A 292 13.25 -9.48 -13.85
N LEU A 293 12.16 -9.88 -14.50
CA LEU A 293 11.22 -9.01 -15.21
C LEU A 293 9.89 -8.94 -14.46
N HIS A 294 9.25 -7.79 -14.35
CA HIS A 294 7.88 -7.63 -13.85
C HIS A 294 7.05 -6.63 -14.67
N ALA A 295 7.66 -5.94 -15.64
CA ALA A 295 6.96 -5.05 -16.56
C ALA A 295 5.90 -5.79 -17.40
N LYS A 296 4.73 -5.15 -17.59
CA LYS A 296 3.73 -5.57 -18.59
C LYS A 296 3.51 -4.43 -19.57
N VAL A 297 3.98 -4.60 -20.80
CA VAL A 297 3.89 -3.62 -21.87
C VAL A 297 3.52 -4.32 -23.17
N TYR A 298 2.62 -3.73 -23.93
CA TYR A 298 2.20 -4.20 -25.24
C TYR A 298 2.37 -3.06 -26.24
N VAL A 299 2.99 -3.32 -27.39
CA VAL A 299 3.05 -2.35 -28.49
C VAL A 299 2.43 -2.98 -29.72
N VAL A 300 1.43 -2.30 -30.29
CA VAL A 300 0.74 -2.73 -31.49
C VAL A 300 0.95 -1.68 -32.58
N GLU A 301 1.57 -2.08 -33.69
CA GLU A 301 1.77 -1.22 -34.85
C GLU A 301 0.72 -1.48 -35.94
N LYS A 302 0.12 -0.40 -36.44
CA LYS A 302 -0.79 -0.43 -37.59
C LYS A 302 -0.58 0.81 -38.46
N GLY A 303 -0.03 0.60 -39.66
CA GLY A 303 0.33 1.70 -40.56
C GLY A 303 1.39 2.63 -39.96
N HIS A 304 1.04 3.91 -39.79
CA HIS A 304 1.93 4.94 -39.21
C HIS A 304 1.71 5.19 -37.72
N GLN A 305 0.82 4.44 -37.08
CA GLN A 305 0.49 4.57 -35.66
C GLN A 305 1.04 3.40 -34.86
N ALA A 306 1.39 3.69 -33.60
CA ALA A 306 1.67 2.69 -32.58
C ALA A 306 0.75 2.94 -31.38
N ARG A 307 0.21 1.84 -30.84
CA ARG A 307 -0.59 1.82 -29.62
C ARG A 307 0.24 1.11 -28.56
N VAL A 308 0.49 1.79 -27.45
CA VAL A 308 1.26 1.27 -26.32
C VAL A 308 0.35 1.09 -25.14
N LEU A 309 0.23 -0.14 -24.67
CA LEU A 309 -0.53 -0.47 -23.48
C LEU A 309 0.42 -0.88 -22.37
N LEU A 310 0.20 -0.37 -21.17
CA LEU A 310 0.98 -0.73 -19.99
C LEU A 310 0.10 -0.80 -18.75
N GLY A 311 0.50 -1.59 -17.77
CA GLY A 311 -0.20 -1.68 -16.49
C GLY A 311 0.00 -3.03 -15.82
N SER A 312 -1.07 -3.60 -15.27
CA SER A 312 -0.99 -4.76 -14.38
C SER A 312 -1.22 -6.12 -15.05
N ALA A 313 -1.86 -6.15 -16.22
CA ALA A 313 -2.27 -7.39 -16.89
C ALA A 313 -1.11 -8.11 -17.58
N ASN A 314 -0.83 -9.35 -17.15
CA ASN A 314 0.08 -10.26 -17.85
C ASN A 314 -0.55 -10.78 -19.16
N ALA A 315 0.27 -11.30 -20.06
CA ALA A 315 -0.18 -11.92 -21.31
C ALA A 315 -0.73 -13.34 -21.06
N THR A 316 -1.76 -13.46 -20.21
CA THR A 316 -2.35 -14.74 -19.79
C THR A 316 -3.86 -14.79 -20.00
N ASP A 317 -4.41 -16.01 -20.10
CA ASP A 317 -5.86 -16.24 -20.21
C ASP A 317 -6.62 -15.59 -19.05
N ALA A 318 -6.12 -15.73 -17.82
CA ALA A 318 -6.77 -15.19 -16.63
C ALA A 318 -6.87 -13.65 -16.64
N ALA A 319 -5.82 -12.96 -17.12
CA ALA A 319 -5.78 -11.50 -17.14
C ALA A 319 -6.88 -10.89 -18.02
N PHE A 320 -7.17 -11.52 -19.17
CA PHE A 320 -8.21 -11.08 -20.11
C PHE A 320 -9.53 -11.85 -20.00
N GLY A 321 -9.57 -12.93 -19.20
CA GLY A 321 -10.73 -13.82 -18.98
C GLY A 321 -11.55 -13.51 -17.73
N GLY A 322 -11.09 -12.60 -16.87
CA GLY A 322 -11.90 -12.07 -15.77
C GLY A 322 -11.18 -11.63 -14.51
N ASN A 323 -9.85 -11.61 -14.47
CA ASN A 323 -9.15 -10.88 -13.42
C ASN A 323 -9.53 -9.41 -13.47
N VAL A 324 -9.54 -8.75 -12.31
CA VAL A 324 -9.62 -7.29 -12.26
C VAL A 324 -8.22 -6.74 -12.46
N GLU A 325 -8.00 -5.99 -13.53
CA GLU A 325 -6.69 -5.43 -13.92
C GLU A 325 -6.86 -4.00 -14.43
N LEU A 326 -5.77 -3.23 -14.51
CA LEU A 326 -5.76 -1.91 -15.13
C LEU A 326 -4.69 -1.85 -16.22
N LEU A 327 -5.08 -1.40 -17.40
CA LEU A 327 -4.17 -0.99 -18.47
C LEU A 327 -4.45 0.47 -18.85
N VAL A 328 -3.40 1.21 -19.19
CA VAL A 328 -3.48 2.50 -19.89
C VAL A 328 -3.05 2.28 -21.32
N GLU A 329 -3.81 2.79 -22.26
CA GLU A 329 -3.49 2.80 -23.67
C GLU A 329 -3.10 4.21 -24.12
N LEU A 330 -1.93 4.33 -24.74
CA LEU A 330 -1.39 5.54 -25.33
C LEU A 330 -1.26 5.35 -26.85
N VAL A 331 -1.69 6.33 -27.63
CA VAL A 331 -1.59 6.29 -29.10
C VAL A 331 -0.63 7.36 -29.58
N GLY A 332 0.38 6.95 -30.34
CA GLY A 332 1.43 7.84 -30.83
C GLY A 332 1.87 7.53 -32.26
N SER A 333 2.88 8.25 -32.73
CA SER A 333 3.53 7.96 -34.00
C SER A 333 4.33 6.66 -33.92
N ARG A 334 4.32 5.84 -34.97
CA ARG A 334 5.14 4.60 -35.00
C ARG A 334 6.63 4.88 -34.85
N THR A 335 7.11 6.05 -35.27
CA THR A 335 8.52 6.42 -35.18
C THR A 335 8.99 6.62 -33.73
N GLN A 336 8.17 7.25 -32.89
CA GLN A 336 8.54 7.53 -31.49
C GLN A 336 8.04 6.43 -30.55
N TRP A 337 6.87 5.86 -30.85
CA TRP A 337 6.15 4.94 -29.98
C TRP A 337 6.09 3.48 -30.48
N GLY A 338 6.73 3.17 -31.60
CA GLY A 338 6.72 1.84 -32.19
C GLY A 338 7.71 0.86 -31.53
N ILE A 339 7.68 -0.37 -32.01
CA ILE A 339 8.50 -1.50 -31.54
C ILE A 339 9.98 -1.17 -31.71
N ASN A 340 10.36 -0.53 -32.81
CA ASN A 340 11.76 -0.19 -33.07
C ASN A 340 12.32 0.86 -32.09
N ALA A 341 11.46 1.65 -31.42
CA ALA A 341 11.89 2.58 -30.37
C ALA A 341 12.26 1.87 -29.04
N LEU A 342 11.93 0.57 -28.92
CA LEU A 342 12.26 -0.29 -27.76
C LEU A 342 13.24 -1.41 -28.10
N LEU A 343 13.06 -2.06 -29.25
CA LEU A 343 13.84 -3.23 -29.68
C LEU A 343 14.74 -2.97 -30.89
N GLY A 344 14.76 -1.73 -31.41
CA GLY A 344 15.68 -1.39 -32.48
C GLY A 344 17.15 -1.52 -32.05
N PRO A 345 18.10 -1.64 -32.99
CA PRO A 345 19.52 -1.82 -32.67
C PRO A 345 20.10 -0.74 -31.75
N GLU A 346 19.64 0.50 -31.89
CA GLU A 346 20.06 1.66 -31.09
C GLU A 346 19.21 1.90 -29.84
N ALA A 347 18.21 1.04 -29.56
CA ALA A 347 17.31 1.24 -28.44
C ALA A 347 17.97 0.78 -27.13
N GLY A 348 18.03 1.65 -26.12
CA GLY A 348 18.66 1.33 -24.83
C GLY A 348 18.09 0.08 -24.16
N PHE A 349 16.79 -0.17 -24.29
CA PHE A 349 16.15 -1.38 -23.76
C PHE A 349 16.67 -2.66 -24.44
N ARG A 350 16.99 -2.65 -25.74
CA ARG A 350 17.57 -3.81 -26.44
C ARG A 350 18.92 -4.22 -25.85
N GLY A 351 19.68 -3.28 -25.30
CA GLY A 351 21.01 -3.50 -24.71
C GLY A 351 21.01 -4.31 -23.41
N ILE A 352 19.85 -4.43 -22.74
CA ILE A 352 19.69 -5.26 -21.54
C ILE A 352 19.02 -6.61 -21.82
N LEU A 353 18.80 -6.95 -23.09
CA LEU A 353 18.11 -8.16 -23.52
C LEU A 353 19.06 -9.13 -24.21
N GLU A 354 18.84 -10.41 -23.97
CA GLU A 354 19.50 -11.52 -24.63
C GLU A 354 18.47 -12.33 -25.41
N PRO A 355 18.81 -12.86 -26.61
CA PRO A 355 17.95 -13.82 -27.30
C PRO A 355 17.62 -15.00 -26.38
N TYR A 356 16.37 -15.45 -26.41
CA TYR A 356 15.97 -16.62 -25.64
C TYR A 356 16.58 -17.89 -26.22
N GLU A 357 17.23 -18.67 -25.36
CA GLU A 357 17.68 -20.03 -25.64
C GLU A 357 17.00 -20.96 -24.63
N ARG A 358 16.33 -22.00 -25.13
CA ARG A 358 15.64 -22.97 -24.27
C ARG A 358 16.68 -23.74 -23.45
N GLN A 359 16.49 -23.79 -22.13
CA GLN A 359 17.30 -24.60 -21.21
C GLN A 359 16.47 -25.81 -20.75
N ASP A 360 17.16 -26.86 -20.27
CA ASP A 360 16.49 -28.04 -19.72
C ASP A 360 15.70 -27.63 -18.47
N ALA A 361 14.38 -27.84 -18.51
CA ALA A 361 13.46 -27.40 -17.46
C ALA A 361 13.86 -28.02 -16.12
N THR A 362 14.09 -27.17 -15.11
CA THR A 362 14.05 -27.64 -13.72
C THR A 362 12.59 -27.98 -13.40
N GLU A 363 12.33 -29.18 -12.89
CA GLU A 363 10.97 -29.59 -12.52
C GLU A 363 10.33 -28.50 -11.65
N PRO A 364 9.12 -28.01 -11.99
CA PRO A 364 8.45 -27.02 -11.18
C PRO A 364 8.26 -27.58 -9.77
N GLU A 365 8.60 -26.79 -8.75
CA GLU A 365 8.30 -27.15 -7.36
C GLU A 365 6.80 -27.52 -7.24
N PRO A 366 6.45 -28.61 -6.53
CA PRO A 366 5.07 -29.05 -6.41
C PRO A 366 4.21 -27.91 -5.87
N GLU A 367 3.19 -27.52 -6.63
CA GLU A 367 2.36 -26.36 -6.35
C GLU A 367 1.59 -26.54 -5.03
N THR A 368 1.88 -25.70 -4.04
CA THR A 368 1.01 -25.41 -2.89
C THR A 368 -0.28 -24.68 -3.30
N GLY A 369 -0.72 -24.78 -4.56
CA GLY A 369 -1.84 -24.03 -5.13
C GLY A 369 -3.13 -24.20 -4.34
N ILE A 370 -3.39 -25.42 -3.84
CA ILE A 370 -4.54 -25.73 -2.99
C ILE A 370 -4.44 -24.97 -1.65
N LEU A 371 -3.30 -25.02 -0.97
CA LEU A 371 -3.11 -24.29 0.29
C LEU A 371 -3.19 -22.77 0.09
N ARG A 372 -2.66 -22.24 -1.02
CA ARG A 372 -2.77 -20.81 -1.37
C ARG A 372 -4.21 -20.39 -1.59
N ASP A 373 -4.99 -21.18 -2.30
CA ASP A 373 -6.41 -20.89 -2.53
C ASP A 373 -7.22 -21.03 -1.24
N LEU A 374 -6.92 -22.03 -0.40
CA LEU A 374 -7.51 -22.16 0.93
C LEU A 374 -7.25 -20.91 1.80
N VAL A 375 -6.00 -20.43 1.87
CA VAL A 375 -5.65 -19.24 2.64
C VAL A 375 -6.38 -17.99 2.11
N ARG A 376 -6.55 -17.85 0.79
CA ARG A 376 -7.35 -16.77 0.18
C ARG A 376 -8.83 -16.88 0.54
N ASP A 377 -9.38 -18.09 0.57
CA ASP A 377 -10.78 -18.32 0.95
C ASP A 377 -11.02 -18.01 2.42
N ILE A 378 -10.11 -18.42 3.31
CA ILE A 378 -10.18 -18.05 4.74
C ILE A 378 -10.09 -16.53 4.90
N ALA A 379 -9.16 -15.87 4.21
CA ALA A 379 -8.98 -14.42 4.31
C ALA A 379 -10.17 -13.61 3.73
N ALA A 380 -11.00 -14.24 2.88
CA ALA A 380 -12.20 -13.64 2.33
C ALA A 380 -13.40 -13.68 3.30
N ILE A 381 -13.27 -14.39 4.43
CA ILE A 381 -14.27 -14.43 5.49
C ILE A 381 -14.13 -13.17 6.37
N PRO A 382 -15.23 -12.41 6.61
CA PRO A 382 -15.20 -11.30 7.55
C PRO A 382 -14.92 -11.81 8.97
N LEU A 383 -13.80 -11.37 9.54
CA LEU A 383 -13.44 -11.65 10.93
C LEU A 383 -13.74 -10.43 11.80
N SER A 384 -14.16 -10.68 13.04
CA SER A 384 -14.30 -9.66 14.08
C SER A 384 -13.36 -9.98 15.23
N ALA A 385 -12.60 -8.98 15.67
CA ALA A 385 -11.73 -9.06 16.85
C ALA A 385 -12.33 -8.16 17.94
N THR A 386 -13.05 -8.76 18.89
CA THR A 386 -13.65 -8.01 20.01
C THR A 386 -12.66 -7.90 21.15
N VAL A 387 -12.28 -6.66 21.49
CA VAL A 387 -11.38 -6.36 22.60
C VAL A 387 -12.19 -6.24 23.89
N THR A 388 -11.72 -6.88 24.96
CA THR A 388 -12.30 -6.78 26.30
C THR A 388 -11.22 -6.45 27.32
N PRO A 389 -11.45 -5.47 28.23
CA PRO A 389 -10.52 -5.22 29.32
C PRO A 389 -10.51 -6.41 30.31
N GLU A 390 -9.31 -6.78 30.76
CA GLU A 390 -9.06 -7.79 31.79
C GLU A 390 -8.43 -7.13 33.03
N VAL A 391 -8.25 -7.89 34.13
CA VAL A 391 -7.70 -7.35 35.40
C VAL A 391 -6.32 -6.73 35.19
N ASP A 392 -5.46 -7.38 34.41
CA ASP A 392 -4.07 -6.98 34.16
C ASP A 392 -3.75 -6.86 32.65
N GLY A 393 -4.69 -6.35 31.85
CA GLY A 393 -4.46 -6.13 30.42
C GLY A 393 -5.74 -6.20 29.60
N TYR A 394 -5.64 -6.83 28.43
CA TYR A 394 -6.74 -6.97 27.49
C TYR A 394 -6.82 -8.41 26.95
N GLY A 395 -8.02 -8.79 26.55
CA GLY A 395 -8.29 -9.99 25.76
C GLY A 395 -8.83 -9.62 24.38
N ILE A 396 -8.55 -10.45 23.38
CA ILE A 396 -9.16 -10.38 22.06
C ILE A 396 -9.90 -11.68 21.78
N ARG A 397 -11.20 -11.59 21.52
CA ARG A 397 -12.00 -12.68 21.00
C ARG A 397 -12.14 -12.53 19.48
N LEU A 398 -11.56 -13.46 18.74
CA LEU A 398 -11.68 -13.56 17.29
C LEU A 398 -12.87 -14.45 16.92
N THR A 399 -13.78 -13.91 16.10
CA THR A 399 -14.98 -14.62 15.63
C THR A 399 -15.25 -14.41 14.15
N SER A 400 -15.98 -15.34 13.53
CA SER A 400 -16.61 -15.18 12.22
C SER A 400 -18.05 -15.65 12.26
N GLU A 401 -18.87 -15.19 11.30
CA GLU A 401 -20.21 -15.75 11.07
C GLU A 401 -20.14 -16.97 10.15
N ASP A 402 -19.38 -16.83 9.06
CA ASP A 402 -19.18 -17.91 8.10
C ASP A 402 -18.21 -18.96 8.66
N ALA A 403 -18.47 -20.22 8.29
CA ALA A 403 -17.59 -21.34 8.63
C ALA A 403 -16.30 -21.32 7.80
N LEU A 404 -15.21 -21.77 8.41
CA LEU A 404 -13.96 -22.00 7.71
C LEU A 404 -14.11 -23.11 6.66
N PRO A 405 -13.45 -23.01 5.49
CA PRO A 405 -13.42 -24.10 4.53
C PRO A 405 -12.84 -25.36 5.18
N ASP A 406 -13.48 -26.49 4.94
CA ASP A 406 -13.03 -27.79 5.42
C ASP A 406 -12.24 -28.49 4.32
N LEU A 407 -10.91 -28.50 4.47
CA LEU A 407 -10.01 -29.23 3.59
C LEU A 407 -9.35 -30.38 4.38
N PRO A 408 -9.64 -31.65 4.03
CA PRO A 408 -9.13 -32.79 4.78
C PRO A 408 -7.60 -32.82 4.86
N GLY A 409 -7.07 -33.08 6.06
CA GLY A 409 -5.63 -33.21 6.29
C GLY A 409 -4.88 -31.88 6.46
N VAL A 410 -5.57 -30.73 6.35
CA VAL A 410 -4.97 -29.42 6.56
C VAL A 410 -5.23 -28.93 7.98
N ARG A 411 -4.15 -28.49 8.64
CA ARG A 411 -4.20 -27.84 9.95
C ARG A 411 -4.20 -26.33 9.74
N ILE A 412 -5.20 -25.65 10.31
CA ILE A 412 -5.36 -24.20 10.22
C ILE A 412 -5.13 -23.60 11.60
N THR A 413 -4.25 -22.60 11.70
CA THR A 413 -3.99 -21.88 12.96
C THR A 413 -4.05 -20.37 12.76
N ALA A 414 -4.34 -19.65 13.85
CA ALA A 414 -4.33 -18.20 13.92
C ALA A 414 -3.45 -17.70 15.06
N GLN A 415 -2.74 -16.60 14.84
CA GLN A 415 -1.98 -15.87 15.87
C GLN A 415 -2.03 -14.37 15.60
N LEU A 416 -1.89 -13.53 16.63
CA LEU A 416 -1.80 -12.08 16.44
C LEU A 416 -0.42 -11.70 15.87
N HIS A 417 -0.36 -10.69 14.99
CA HIS A 417 0.91 -10.23 14.41
C HIS A 417 1.94 -9.82 15.46
N THR A 418 1.48 -9.20 16.54
CA THR A 418 2.23 -8.70 17.69
C THR A 418 2.67 -9.79 18.67
N ARG A 419 2.04 -10.98 18.63
CA ARG A 419 2.30 -12.11 19.56
C ARG A 419 2.54 -13.40 18.79
N ARG A 420 3.65 -13.47 18.06
CA ARG A 420 3.98 -14.70 17.30
C ARG A 420 4.48 -15.79 18.25
N GLY A 421 4.09 -17.03 17.93
CA GLY A 421 4.40 -18.21 18.74
C GLY A 421 3.22 -18.67 19.61
N GLU A 422 2.19 -17.84 19.77
CA GLU A 422 0.94 -18.16 20.46
C GLU A 422 -0.16 -18.52 19.45
N ALA A 423 0.08 -19.59 18.69
CA ALA A 423 -0.86 -20.05 17.67
C ALA A 423 -2.03 -20.84 18.27
N LEU A 424 -3.24 -20.43 17.93
CA LEU A 424 -4.49 -21.12 18.29
C LEU A 424 -4.99 -21.94 17.10
N LEU A 425 -5.45 -23.16 17.38
CA LEU A 425 -6.03 -24.03 16.35
C LEU A 425 -7.42 -23.49 15.96
N LEU A 426 -7.66 -23.38 14.66
CA LEU A 426 -8.97 -23.11 14.11
C LEU A 426 -9.61 -24.41 13.65
N VAL A 427 -10.91 -24.60 13.92
CA VAL A 427 -11.63 -25.83 13.59
C VAL A 427 -12.23 -25.69 12.18
N PRO A 428 -11.78 -26.50 11.19
CA PRO A 428 -12.37 -26.48 9.85
C PRO A 428 -13.86 -26.83 9.87
N GLY A 429 -14.64 -26.26 8.95
CA GLY A 429 -16.09 -26.47 8.87
C GLY A 429 -16.91 -25.78 9.97
N GLN A 430 -16.27 -25.04 10.87
CA GLN A 430 -16.94 -24.26 11.92
C GLN A 430 -16.60 -22.76 11.80
N PRO A 431 -17.48 -21.87 12.28
CA PRO A 431 -17.12 -20.47 12.45
C PRO A 431 -15.92 -20.31 13.39
N VAL A 432 -15.10 -19.30 13.14
CA VAL A 432 -13.94 -18.97 13.97
C VAL A 432 -14.42 -18.63 15.38
N ALA A 433 -13.77 -19.22 16.37
CA ALA A 433 -13.94 -18.90 17.78
C ALA A 433 -12.60 -19.11 18.51
N ALA A 434 -11.80 -18.05 18.61
CA ALA A 434 -10.50 -18.08 19.26
C ALA A 434 -10.38 -16.92 20.26
N ALA A 435 -9.66 -17.13 21.37
CA ALA A 435 -9.48 -16.13 22.42
C ALA A 435 -8.00 -15.98 22.78
N PHE A 436 -7.49 -14.76 22.65
CA PHE A 436 -6.18 -14.33 23.12
C PHE A 436 -6.37 -13.55 24.42
N THR A 437 -5.55 -13.80 25.44
CA THR A 437 -5.69 -13.21 26.79
C THR A 437 -4.36 -12.66 27.27
N GLY A 438 -4.35 -11.77 28.27
CA GLY A 438 -3.09 -11.23 28.82
C GLY A 438 -2.31 -10.37 27.83
N LEU A 439 -3.03 -9.61 27.00
CA LEU A 439 -2.46 -8.71 26.00
C LEU A 439 -2.15 -7.35 26.62
N ALA A 440 -0.97 -6.80 26.32
CA ALA A 440 -0.70 -5.39 26.57
C ALA A 440 -1.43 -4.50 25.54
N LEU A 441 -1.54 -3.19 25.82
CA LEU A 441 -2.16 -2.25 24.89
C LEU A 441 -1.47 -2.24 23.51
N ALA A 442 -0.14 -2.40 23.47
CA ALA A 442 0.65 -2.50 22.24
C ALA A 442 0.50 -3.84 21.50
N ASP A 443 -0.04 -4.87 22.15
CA ASP A 443 -0.29 -6.18 21.53
C ASP A 443 -1.62 -6.19 20.76
N ILE A 444 -2.51 -5.22 21.00
CA ILE A 444 -3.81 -5.14 20.32
C ILE A 444 -3.58 -4.77 18.85
N THR A 445 -4.04 -5.64 17.95
CA THR A 445 -3.96 -5.43 16.52
C THR A 445 -5.10 -6.18 15.81
N PRO A 446 -5.66 -5.61 14.72
CA PRO A 446 -6.55 -6.33 13.82
C PRO A 446 -5.80 -7.28 12.89
N PHE A 447 -4.46 -7.24 12.83
CA PHE A 447 -3.68 -8.13 11.96
C PHE A 447 -3.52 -9.52 12.59
N VAL A 448 -4.21 -10.50 12.01
CA VAL A 448 -4.18 -11.91 12.39
C VAL A 448 -3.41 -12.70 11.34
N LEU A 449 -2.37 -13.41 11.73
CA LEU A 449 -1.67 -14.35 10.86
C LEU A 449 -2.47 -15.64 10.81
N VAL A 450 -2.91 -16.02 9.62
CA VAL A 450 -3.51 -17.32 9.34
C VAL A 450 -2.47 -18.19 8.66
N ILE A 451 -2.30 -19.41 9.18
CA ILE A 451 -1.36 -20.40 8.67
C ILE A 451 -2.14 -21.68 8.35
N ALA A 452 -1.98 -22.18 7.13
CA ALA A 452 -2.48 -23.48 6.70
C ALA A 452 -1.28 -24.38 6.39
N GLU A 453 -1.26 -25.57 6.97
CA GLU A 453 -0.16 -26.54 6.82
C GLU A 453 -0.69 -27.96 6.64
N ASP A 454 -0.02 -28.73 5.78
CA ASP A 454 -0.29 -30.15 5.55
C ASP A 454 1.03 -30.91 5.29
N GLY A 455 0.95 -32.15 4.81
CA GLY A 455 2.14 -32.95 4.50
C GLY A 455 2.96 -32.46 3.29
N THR A 456 2.43 -31.54 2.49
CA THR A 456 3.07 -31.00 1.28
C THR A 456 3.77 -29.67 1.52
N GLY A 457 3.32 -28.89 2.50
CA GLY A 457 3.93 -27.62 2.83
C GLY A 457 3.11 -26.74 3.76
N ARG A 458 3.45 -25.45 3.74
CA ARG A 458 2.84 -24.43 4.59
C ARG A 458 2.62 -23.16 3.79
N GLU A 459 1.42 -22.59 3.91
CA GLU A 459 1.06 -21.29 3.37
C GLU A 459 0.56 -20.37 4.49
N GLN A 460 0.83 -19.08 4.37
CA GLN A 460 0.46 -18.12 5.42
C GLN A 460 0.18 -16.73 4.86
N THR A 461 -0.70 -16.00 5.52
CA THR A 461 -1.04 -14.61 5.17
C THR A 461 -1.44 -13.84 6.42
N VAL A 462 -1.43 -12.51 6.31
CA VAL A 462 -2.09 -11.64 7.29
C VAL A 462 -3.54 -11.38 6.84
N VAL A 463 -4.48 -11.57 7.74
CA VAL A 463 -5.89 -11.22 7.60
C VAL A 463 -6.18 -10.05 8.53
N LEU A 464 -6.83 -9.02 8.00
CA LEU A 464 -7.32 -7.88 8.77
C LEU A 464 -8.72 -8.18 9.31
N ALA A 465 -8.84 -8.29 10.63
CA ALA A 465 -10.11 -8.39 11.33
C ALA A 465 -10.71 -7.01 11.62
N THR A 466 -12.04 -6.94 11.71
CA THR A 466 -12.73 -5.73 12.19
C THR A 466 -12.55 -5.64 13.70
N LEU A 467 -11.78 -4.67 14.16
CA LEU A 467 -11.52 -4.45 15.58
C LEU A 467 -12.75 -3.78 16.23
N ILE A 468 -13.33 -4.42 17.24
CA ILE A 468 -14.50 -3.95 17.99
C ILE A 468 -14.06 -3.65 19.42
N GLY A 469 -14.33 -2.43 19.88
CA GLY A 469 -13.85 -1.98 21.19
C GLY A 469 -12.36 -1.63 21.20
N ASP A 470 -11.79 -1.18 20.07
CA ASP A 470 -10.40 -0.69 20.00
C ASP A 470 -10.18 0.39 21.08
N PRO A 471 -9.28 0.17 22.04
CA PRO A 471 -9.01 1.15 23.06
C PRO A 471 -8.50 2.46 22.44
N ALA A 472 -9.03 3.58 22.92
CA ALA A 472 -8.53 4.89 22.54
C ALA A 472 -7.01 4.99 22.82
N HIS A 473 -6.31 5.79 22.03
CA HIS A 473 -4.88 6.11 22.24
C HIS A 473 -3.90 4.95 22.14
N ARG A 474 -4.29 3.80 21.56
CA ARG A 474 -3.37 2.69 21.29
C ARG A 474 -2.14 3.12 20.48
N LEU A 475 -2.34 3.94 19.45
CA LEU A 475 -1.25 4.50 18.64
C LEU A 475 -0.33 5.42 19.47
N ASP A 476 -0.90 6.20 20.38
CA ASP A 476 -0.15 7.09 21.27
C ASP A 476 0.74 6.29 22.21
N HIS A 477 0.25 5.13 22.67
CA HIS A 477 1.03 4.20 23.46
C HIS A 477 2.19 3.57 22.66
N VAL A 478 1.98 3.21 21.39
CA VAL A 478 3.03 2.68 20.51
C VAL A 478 4.11 3.73 20.23
N LEU A 479 3.70 4.98 19.97
CA LEU A 479 4.59 6.15 19.85
C LEU A 479 5.42 6.34 21.11
N ALA A 480 4.76 6.33 22.27
CA ALA A 480 5.38 6.60 23.55
C ALA A 480 6.49 5.59 23.92
N GLN A 481 6.38 4.34 23.44
CA GLN A 481 7.44 3.34 23.63
C GLN A 481 8.75 3.67 22.89
N GLN A 482 8.72 4.59 21.91
CA GLN A 482 9.91 5.04 21.16
C GLN A 482 10.62 6.23 21.83
N ILE A 483 10.10 6.74 22.94
CA ILE A 483 10.67 7.89 23.66
C ILE A 483 11.84 7.41 24.53
N ASP A 484 13.05 7.70 24.08
CA ASP A 484 14.30 7.35 24.76
C ASP A 484 15.17 8.57 25.16
N THR A 485 14.68 9.80 24.93
CA THR A 485 15.31 11.07 25.38
C THR A 485 14.30 12.12 25.87
N PRO A 486 14.72 13.12 26.67
CA PRO A 486 13.85 14.22 27.13
C PRO A 486 13.33 15.11 26.00
N GLU A 487 14.10 15.32 24.95
CA GLU A 487 13.70 16.10 23.78
C GLU A 487 12.56 15.41 23.06
N LYS A 488 12.69 14.10 22.86
CA LYS A 488 11.64 13.25 22.30
C LYS A 488 10.37 13.26 23.15
N PHE A 489 10.52 13.25 24.47
CA PHE A 489 9.38 13.36 25.38
C PHE A 489 8.61 14.67 25.20
N LEU A 490 9.32 15.81 25.09
CA LEU A 490 8.69 17.12 24.86
C LEU A 490 7.99 17.21 23.51
N GLN A 491 8.59 16.65 22.46
CA GLN A 491 8.00 16.61 21.13
C GLN A 491 6.69 15.82 21.13
N PHE A 492 6.72 14.61 21.72
CA PHE A 492 5.52 13.78 21.87
C PHE A 492 4.43 14.50 22.68
N LEU A 493 4.81 15.16 23.77
CA LEU A 493 3.89 15.93 24.60
C LEU A 493 3.22 17.05 23.81
N LEU A 494 4.00 17.83 23.05
CA LEU A 494 3.48 18.94 22.26
C LEU A 494 2.52 18.47 21.18
N LEU A 495 2.82 17.36 20.49
CA LEU A 495 1.89 16.82 19.52
C LEU A 495 0.62 16.30 20.20
N MET A 496 0.75 15.46 21.23
CA MET A 496 -0.41 14.91 21.93
C MET A 496 -1.41 15.99 22.32
N LEU A 497 -0.90 17.13 22.79
CA LEU A 497 -1.72 18.28 23.17
C LEU A 497 -2.19 19.10 21.96
N GLY A 498 -1.38 19.20 20.91
CA GLY A 498 -1.66 19.94 19.67
C GLY A 498 -2.71 19.31 18.75
N LEU A 499 -2.97 18.01 18.88
CA LEU A 499 -3.94 17.23 18.08
C LEU A 499 -5.42 17.65 18.19
N GLY A 500 -5.75 18.67 18.99
CA GLY A 500 -7.13 19.16 19.14
C GLY A 500 -7.24 20.67 19.20
N THR A 501 -6.24 21.39 18.70
CA THR A 501 -6.28 22.86 18.59
C THR A 501 -6.12 23.27 17.13
N GLU A 502 -6.88 24.26 16.67
CA GLU A 502 -6.63 24.98 15.40
C GLU A 502 -5.18 25.56 15.33
N ALA A 503 -4.47 25.60 16.45
CA ALA A 503 -3.07 26.00 16.56
C ALA A 503 -2.08 25.13 15.77
N ALA A 504 -2.42 23.87 15.42
CA ALA A 504 -1.58 23.06 14.53
C ALA A 504 -1.52 23.65 13.09
N ALA A 505 -2.53 24.43 12.68
CA ALA A 505 -2.55 25.12 11.38
C ALA A 505 -1.82 26.48 11.42
N ALA A 506 -1.67 27.08 12.61
CA ALA A 506 -1.02 28.39 12.77
C ALA A 506 0.51 28.31 12.84
N ALA A 507 1.09 27.15 13.17
CA ALA A 507 2.54 26.96 13.28
C ALA A 507 3.26 26.86 11.91
N SER A 508 2.51 26.78 10.80
CA SER A 508 3.02 26.69 9.43
C SER A 508 3.24 28.05 8.73
N GLY A 509 3.23 29.15 9.48
CA GLY A 509 3.57 30.49 8.98
C GLY A 509 5.09 30.75 8.97
N ASP A 510 5.60 31.09 7.80
CA ASP A 510 6.99 31.36 7.40
C ASP A 510 7.89 32.14 8.39
N ALA A 511 9.12 31.65 8.63
CA ALA A 511 10.35 32.45 8.81
C ALA A 511 11.58 31.53 8.96
N GLY A 512 12.52 31.64 8.01
CA GLY A 512 13.83 31.02 8.09
C GLY A 512 14.72 31.59 9.21
N GLY A 513 15.50 30.71 9.83
CA GLY A 513 16.58 31.06 10.76
C GLY A 513 16.77 29.98 11.83
N GLN A 514 18.01 29.60 12.10
CA GLN A 514 18.37 28.73 13.23
C GLN A 514 17.75 29.29 14.51
N GLY A 515 16.76 28.59 15.06
CA GLY A 515 16.01 29.06 16.21
C GLY A 515 15.19 27.95 16.81
N VAL A 516 15.48 27.68 18.09
CA VAL A 516 14.66 26.99 19.08
C VAL A 516 13.16 27.18 18.79
N TRP A 517 12.41 26.09 18.87
CA TRP A 517 10.95 26.02 18.95
C TRP A 517 10.37 27.16 19.82
N ARG A 518 10.15 28.33 19.22
CA ARG A 518 9.32 29.37 19.80
C ARG A 518 7.93 29.06 19.33
N THR A 519 7.23 28.30 20.17
CA THR A 519 5.77 28.24 20.15
C THR A 519 5.23 29.65 20.02
N GLY A 520 4.36 29.90 19.04
CA GLY A 520 3.55 31.11 19.04
C GLY A 520 2.73 31.16 20.32
N GLU A 521 3.04 32.12 21.19
CA GLU A 521 2.35 32.60 22.41
C GLU A 521 1.80 31.60 23.46
N THR A 522 1.81 30.29 23.21
CA THR A 522 1.19 29.27 24.07
C THR A 522 2.26 28.34 24.64
N GLY A 523 2.43 28.34 25.97
CA GLY A 523 3.40 27.47 26.66
C GLY A 523 2.86 26.06 26.91
N ILE A 524 3.75 25.09 27.20
CA ILE A 524 3.36 23.69 27.53
C ILE A 524 2.36 23.64 28.70
N LEU A 525 2.52 24.52 29.70
CA LEU A 525 1.57 24.63 30.81
C LEU A 525 0.16 24.98 30.30
N GLU A 526 0.05 25.96 29.41
CA GLU A 526 -1.24 26.39 28.84
C GLU A 526 -1.90 25.25 28.04
N LEU A 527 -1.10 24.53 27.24
CA LEU A 527 -1.57 23.36 26.50
C LEU A 527 -2.06 22.24 27.43
N LEU A 528 -1.36 21.98 28.52
CA LEU A 528 -1.75 21.00 29.55
C LEU A 528 -3.04 21.42 30.28
N LEU A 529 -3.18 22.71 30.61
CA LEU A 529 -4.39 23.25 31.23
C LEU A 529 -5.59 23.20 30.29
N ASN A 530 -5.41 23.52 29.01
CA ASN A 530 -6.47 23.40 28.00
C ASN A 530 -6.88 21.93 27.81
N ALA A 531 -5.92 21.01 27.68
CA ALA A 531 -6.22 19.58 27.60
C ALA A 531 -6.94 19.05 28.86
N LEU A 532 -6.63 19.60 30.04
CA LEU A 532 -7.29 19.23 31.29
C LEU A 532 -8.79 19.57 31.29
N VAL A 533 -9.18 20.65 30.60
CA VAL A 533 -10.57 21.09 30.49
C VAL A 533 -11.28 20.41 29.33
N ASP A 534 -10.67 20.40 28.14
CA ASP A 534 -11.34 20.01 26.91
C ASP A 534 -11.24 18.51 26.62
N ARG A 535 -10.13 17.86 27.02
CA ARG A 535 -9.76 16.49 26.60
C ARG A 535 -9.06 15.72 27.74
N PRO A 536 -9.71 15.54 28.90
CA PRO A 536 -9.07 14.94 30.07
C PRO A 536 -8.57 13.50 29.82
N ASP A 537 -9.23 12.74 28.96
CA ASP A 537 -8.86 11.34 28.63
C ASP A 537 -7.47 11.25 27.97
N GLN A 538 -7.05 12.26 27.18
CA GLN A 538 -5.71 12.31 26.57
C GLN A 538 -4.60 12.41 27.63
N LEU A 539 -4.90 12.99 28.80
CA LEU A 539 -3.96 13.08 29.91
C LEU A 539 -3.83 11.76 30.69
N ASP A 540 -4.74 10.80 30.49
CA ASP A 540 -4.63 9.49 31.13
C ASP A 540 -3.54 8.63 30.48
N ASP A 541 -3.36 8.71 29.16
CA ASP A 541 -2.24 8.05 28.48
C ASP A 541 -0.90 8.66 28.82
N LEU A 542 -0.85 9.99 28.88
CA LEU A 542 0.33 10.70 29.35
C LEU A 542 0.66 10.34 30.80
N ALA A 543 -0.35 10.21 31.67
CA ALA A 543 -0.14 9.74 33.05
C ALA A 543 0.43 8.32 33.08
N ARG A 544 -0.15 7.38 32.32
CA ARG A 544 0.37 6.00 32.22
C ARG A 544 1.81 5.96 31.70
N LEU A 545 2.17 6.83 30.76
CA LEU A 545 3.54 6.95 30.27
C LEU A 545 4.48 7.47 31.36
N VAL A 546 4.15 8.61 31.98
CA VAL A 546 4.98 9.22 33.03
C VAL A 546 5.15 8.26 34.20
N THR A 547 4.08 7.60 34.66
CA THR A 547 4.15 6.59 35.73
C THR A 547 5.04 5.41 35.35
N ARG A 548 5.05 4.97 34.09
CA ARG A 548 5.97 3.90 33.64
C ARG A 548 7.43 4.36 33.61
N ILE A 549 7.69 5.57 33.13
CA ILE A 549 9.03 6.17 33.14
C ILE A 549 9.54 6.36 34.58
N GLU A 550 8.64 6.71 35.51
CA GLU A 550 8.93 6.76 36.95
C GLU A 550 9.19 5.37 37.55
N ALA A 551 8.36 4.39 37.20
CA ALA A 551 8.51 3.02 37.68
C ALA A 551 9.78 2.32 37.14
N SER A 552 10.25 2.66 35.94
CA SER A 552 11.49 2.11 35.37
C SER A 552 12.76 2.76 35.94
N GLY A 553 12.63 3.82 36.75
CA GLY A 553 13.77 4.56 37.29
C GLY A 553 14.45 5.51 36.28
N ASP A 554 13.90 5.64 35.07
CA ASP A 554 14.45 6.44 33.98
C ASP A 554 14.00 7.91 33.99
N SER A 555 13.23 8.37 34.99
CA SER A 555 12.70 9.75 35.04
C SER A 555 13.76 10.83 34.85
N LYS A 556 14.95 10.68 35.44
CA LYS A 556 16.03 11.65 35.31
C LYS A 556 16.67 11.66 33.92
N ARG A 557 16.50 10.57 33.17
CA ARG A 557 17.04 10.36 31.82
C ARG A 557 16.04 10.78 30.75
N LEU A 558 14.74 10.57 30.97
CA LEU A 558 13.70 10.70 29.94
C LEU A 558 12.77 11.91 30.14
N LEU A 559 12.67 12.47 31.36
CA LEU A 559 11.83 13.65 31.59
C LEU A 559 12.68 14.93 31.65
N PRO A 560 12.21 16.03 31.04
CA PRO A 560 12.88 17.32 31.13
C PRO A 560 13.00 17.82 32.58
N PRO A 561 14.05 18.59 32.91
CA PRO A 561 14.16 19.22 34.22
C PRO A 561 12.92 20.07 34.55
N GLY A 562 12.36 19.92 35.75
CA GLY A 562 11.19 20.67 36.20
C GLY A 562 9.83 20.11 35.72
N PHE A 563 9.83 19.16 34.77
CA PHE A 563 8.59 18.53 34.29
C PHE A 563 7.90 17.66 35.36
N PRO A 564 8.59 16.84 36.16
CA PRO A 564 7.94 16.07 37.22
C PRO A 564 7.18 16.94 38.22
N GLU A 565 7.75 18.10 38.58
CA GLU A 565 7.12 19.07 39.48
C GLU A 565 5.85 19.66 38.85
N LEU A 566 5.92 20.07 37.58
CA LEU A 566 4.77 20.55 36.81
C LEU A 566 3.67 19.47 36.71
N TRP A 567 4.06 18.24 36.40
CA TRP A 567 3.14 17.12 36.21
C TRP A 567 2.37 16.77 37.48
N ARG A 568 3.01 16.87 38.65
CA ARG A 568 2.34 16.69 39.95
C ARG A 568 1.24 17.73 40.17
N VAL A 569 1.48 18.98 39.78
CA VAL A 569 0.47 20.06 39.90
C VAL A 569 -0.72 19.79 38.98
N ILE A 570 -0.46 19.41 37.73
CA ILE A 570 -1.52 19.06 36.75
C ILE A 570 -2.32 17.83 37.22
N THR A 571 -1.64 16.80 37.74
CA THR A 571 -2.31 15.58 38.24
C THR A 571 -3.19 15.89 39.45
N ALA A 572 -2.72 16.70 40.40
CA ALA A 572 -3.53 17.11 41.55
C ALA A 572 -4.77 17.92 41.14
N ALA A 573 -4.63 18.80 40.14
CA ALA A 573 -5.77 19.51 39.55
C ALA A 573 -6.77 18.55 38.90
N ARG A 574 -6.27 17.56 38.14
CA ARG A 574 -7.09 16.51 37.49
C ARG A 574 -7.91 15.70 38.48
N GLU A 575 -7.29 15.23 39.57
CA GLU A 575 -7.97 14.47 40.61
C GLU A 575 -9.05 15.29 41.32
N THR A 576 -8.80 16.59 41.51
CA THR A 576 -9.76 17.50 42.14
C THR A 576 -10.98 17.72 41.24
N MET A 577 -10.77 17.93 39.94
CA MET A 577 -11.84 18.06 38.95
C MET A 577 -12.66 16.77 38.83
N ALA A 578 -12.01 15.60 38.78
CA ALA A 578 -12.70 14.31 38.71
C ALA A 578 -13.58 14.03 39.95
N LYS A 579 -13.15 14.48 41.14
CA LYS A 579 -13.95 14.40 42.38
C LYS A 579 -15.14 15.36 42.36
N ALA A 580 -14.98 16.57 41.81
CA ALA A 580 -16.04 17.57 41.72
C ALA A 580 -17.14 17.20 40.71
N VAL A 581 -16.82 16.45 39.65
CA VAL A 581 -17.79 15.97 38.65
C VAL A 581 -18.60 14.76 39.15
N ARG A 582 -18.07 14.01 40.12
CA ARG A 582 -18.72 12.83 40.72
C ARG A 582 -19.57 13.12 41.96
N ALA A 583 -19.42 14.30 42.55
CA ALA A 583 -20.21 14.81 43.67
C ALA A 583 -21.42 15.59 43.15
#